data_AF-A0AAD6QHZ0-F1
#
_entry.id   AF-A0AAD6QHZ0-F1
#
_cell.length_a   1.000
_cell.length_b   1.000
_cell.length_c   1.000
_cell.angle_alpha   90.00
_cell.angle_beta   90.00
_cell.angle_gamma   90.00
#
_symmetry.space_group_name_H-M   'P 1'
#
loop_
_entity.id
_entity.type
_entity.pdbx_description
1 polymer ?
#
loop_
_entity_poly.entity_id
_entity_poly.type
_entity_poly.pdbx_seq_one_letter_code
_entity_poly.pdbx_strand_id
1 'polypeptide(L)'
;MAFFGVCISNASISTVDLLNPNVFIGSIAGAVLMYFFPAMTLKGVENSALKFIKAARRQFNNTPGFMEGTTKPNYVACVMFPTKASTKKMTPSGALVMLTLLLAGSLYVASRLSSVFPTSKVHGIMPRNTMRLVLQSLFCSYGKIFHL
;
A
#
# COMPACT_ATOMS: atom_id res chain seq x y z
N MET A 1 3.58 -20.33 -2.48
CA MET A 1 4.70 -21.17 -2.93
C MET A 1 4.43 -21.87 -4.27
N ALA A 2 3.20 -22.35 -4.54
CA ALA A 2 2.87 -23.02 -5.81
C ALA A 2 3.22 -22.22 -7.09
N PHE A 3 2.82 -20.95 -7.19
CA PHE A 3 3.11 -20.12 -8.37
C PHE A 3 4.62 -19.96 -8.64
N PHE A 4 5.42 -19.80 -7.58
CA PHE A 4 6.87 -19.70 -7.68
C PHE A 4 7.50 -21.00 -8.21
N GLY A 5 7.01 -22.16 -7.76
CA GLY A 5 7.45 -23.46 -8.28
C GLY A 5 7.13 -23.65 -9.77
N VAL A 6 5.97 -23.16 -10.22
CA VAL A 6 5.60 -23.18 -11.65
C VAL A 6 6.53 -22.29 -12.50
N CYS A 7 6.95 -21.13 -11.99
CA CYS A 7 7.90 -20.27 -12.70
C CYS A 7 9.29 -20.91 -12.85
N ILE A 8 9.77 -21.62 -11.81
CA ILE A 8 11.07 -22.33 -11.87
C ILE A 8 11.01 -23.49 -12.87
N SER A 9 9.91 -24.26 -12.85
CA SER A 9 9.70 -25.39 -13.76
C SER A 9 9.65 -24.94 -15.24
N ASN A 10 8.91 -23.88 -15.55
CA ASN A 10 8.85 -23.32 -16.91
C ASN A 10 10.17 -22.70 -17.38
N ALA A 11 11.02 -22.26 -16.45
CA ALA A 11 12.29 -21.62 -16.75
C ALA A 11 13.48 -22.60 -16.91
N SER A 12 13.26 -23.91 -16.72
CA SER A 12 14.31 -24.94 -16.74
C SER A 12 15.49 -24.65 -15.80
N ILE A 13 15.21 -24.08 -14.63
CA ILE A 13 16.24 -23.74 -13.63
C ILE A 13 16.31 -24.88 -12.59
N SER A 14 17.47 -25.55 -12.48
CA SER A 14 17.66 -26.71 -11.61
C SER A 14 17.88 -26.34 -10.13
N THR A 15 18.51 -25.20 -9.85
CA THR A 15 18.75 -24.69 -8.48
C THR A 15 18.65 -23.16 -8.44
N VAL A 16 18.07 -22.63 -7.35
CA VAL A 16 18.01 -21.18 -7.09
C VAL A 16 19.01 -20.85 -5.99
N ASP A 17 20.22 -20.45 -6.38
CA ASP A 17 21.26 -20.04 -5.44
C ASP A 17 21.16 -18.56 -5.08
N LEU A 18 21.01 -18.27 -3.78
CA LEU A 18 20.97 -16.90 -3.24
C LEU A 18 22.32 -16.18 -3.30
N LEU A 19 23.41 -16.92 -3.49
CA LEU A 19 24.77 -16.40 -3.65
C LEU A 19 25.00 -15.72 -5.01
N ASN A 20 24.11 -15.93 -5.98
CA ASN A 20 24.19 -15.24 -7.25
C ASN A 20 23.86 -13.75 -7.06
N PRO A 21 24.75 -12.82 -7.46
CA PRO A 21 24.54 -11.39 -7.24
C PRO A 21 23.25 -10.88 -7.90
N ASN A 22 22.88 -11.44 -9.05
CA ASN A 22 21.66 -11.08 -9.76
C ASN A 22 20.37 -11.45 -9.00
N VAL A 23 20.39 -12.55 -8.24
CA VAL A 23 19.25 -13.02 -7.42
C VAL A 23 19.18 -12.21 -6.13
N PHE A 24 20.35 -11.89 -5.54
CA PHE A 24 20.42 -11.07 -4.34
C PHE A 24 19.91 -9.64 -4.54
N ILE A 25 20.28 -8.99 -5.65
CA ILE A 25 19.83 -7.62 -5.97
C ILE A 25 18.31 -7.59 -6.22
N GLY A 26 17.76 -8.60 -6.92
CA GLY A 26 16.31 -8.69 -7.15
C GLY A 26 15.50 -8.94 -5.88
N SER A 27 16.08 -9.68 -4.93
CA SER A 27 15.51 -9.88 -3.59
C SER A 27 15.37 -8.55 -2.83
N ILE A 28 16.43 -7.74 -2.81
CA ILE A 28 16.41 -6.42 -2.15
C ILE A 28 15.43 -5.47 -2.84
N ALA A 29 15.43 -5.41 -4.18
CA ALA A 29 14.50 -4.57 -4.93
C ALA A 29 13.03 -4.96 -4.68
N GLY A 30 12.74 -6.26 -4.57
CA GLY A 30 11.42 -6.78 -4.20
C GLY A 30 10.98 -6.36 -2.80
N ALA A 31 11.90 -6.37 -1.83
CA ALA A 31 11.64 -5.91 -0.47
C ALA A 31 11.28 -4.41 -0.43
N VAL A 32 12.05 -3.56 -1.11
CA VAL A 32 11.81 -2.11 -1.16
C VAL A 32 10.47 -1.77 -1.80
N LEU A 33 10.10 -2.45 -2.89
CA LEU A 33 8.82 -2.23 -3.57
C LEU A 33 7.63 -2.56 -2.67
N MET A 34 7.73 -3.64 -1.88
CA MET A 34 6.69 -4.05 -0.94
C MET A 34 6.45 -3.00 0.15
N TYR A 35 7.47 -2.24 0.56
CA TYR A 35 7.32 -1.12 1.50
C TYR A 35 6.82 0.16 0.83
N PHE A 36 7.13 0.36 -0.45
CA PHE A 36 6.75 1.56 -1.18
C PHE A 36 5.24 1.64 -1.46
N PHE A 37 4.60 0.52 -1.80
CA PHE A 37 3.16 0.48 -2.12
C PHE A 37 2.24 0.88 -0.94
N PRO A 38 2.42 0.35 0.29
CA PRO A 38 1.65 0.79 1.45
C PRO A 38 1.89 2.25 1.80
N ALA A 39 3.13 2.76 1.66
CA ALA A 39 3.46 4.15 1.97
C ALA A 39 2.68 5.15 1.08
N MET A 40 2.61 4.89 -0.23
CA MET A 40 1.80 5.71 -1.14
C MET A 40 0.30 5.64 -0.80
N THR A 41 -0.18 4.45 -0.47
CA THR A 41 -1.60 4.22 -0.12
C THR A 41 -1.97 4.97 1.16
N LEU A 42 -1.14 4.90 2.20
CA LEU A 42 -1.35 5.59 3.47
C LEU A 42 -1.35 7.11 3.31
N LYS A 43 -0.41 7.67 2.52
CA LYS A 43 -0.38 9.10 2.18
C LYS A 43 -1.65 9.56 1.44
N GLY A 44 -2.24 8.70 0.62
CA GLY A 44 -3.52 8.94 -0.03
C GLY A 44 -4.72 8.98 0.93
N VAL A 45 -4.73 8.06 1.90
CA VAL A 45 -5.77 7.97 2.94
C VAL A 45 -5.71 9.17 3.87
N GLU A 46 -4.51 9.55 4.35
CA GLU A 46 -4.30 10.69 5.25
C GLU A 46 -4.84 11.99 4.65
N ASN A 47 -4.47 12.29 3.40
CA ASN A 47 -4.94 13.47 2.68
C ASN A 47 -6.47 13.48 2.45
N SER A 48 -7.10 12.30 2.44
CA SER A 48 -8.56 12.17 2.33
C SER A 48 -9.22 12.39 3.69
N ALA A 49 -8.65 11.83 4.76
CA ALA A 49 -9.15 11.98 6.12
C ALA A 49 -9.12 13.45 6.57
N LEU A 50 -8.06 14.21 6.27
CA LEU A 50 -7.97 15.64 6.60
C LEU A 50 -9.12 16.46 5.99
N LYS A 51 -9.49 16.17 4.75
CA LYS A 51 -10.59 16.85 4.06
C LYS A 51 -11.96 16.42 4.59
N PHE A 52 -12.10 15.15 4.96
CA PHE A 52 -13.30 14.63 5.63
C PHE A 52 -13.53 15.33 6.98
N ILE A 53 -12.48 15.47 7.80
CA ILE A 53 -12.55 16.16 9.11
C ILE A 53 -12.92 17.64 8.94
N LYS A 54 -12.35 18.35 7.95
CA LYS A 54 -12.71 19.76 7.66
C LYS A 54 -14.18 19.89 7.24
N ALA A 55 -14.69 18.96 6.42
CA ALA A 55 -16.10 18.95 6.02
C ALA A 55 -17.03 18.64 7.20
N ALA A 56 -16.69 17.67 8.04
CA ALA A 56 -17.44 17.34 9.25
C ALA A 56 -17.46 18.52 10.23
N ARG A 57 -16.31 19.16 10.49
CA ARG A 57 -16.23 20.35 11.35
C ARG A 57 -17.09 21.50 10.81
N ARG A 58 -17.10 21.72 9.49
CA ARG A 58 -17.96 22.74 8.87
C ARG A 58 -19.45 22.42 9.04
N GLN A 59 -19.84 21.14 8.97
CA GLN A 59 -21.22 20.70 9.22
C GLN A 59 -21.63 20.91 10.69
N PHE A 60 -20.74 20.60 11.63
CA PHE A 60 -20.96 20.86 13.07
C PHE A 60 -21.11 22.35 13.38
N ASN A 61 -20.32 23.24 12.77
CA ASN A 61 -20.41 24.68 13.04
C ASN A 61 -21.60 25.37 12.36
N ASN A 62 -22.01 24.95 11.16
CA ASN A 62 -23.07 25.63 10.40
C ASN A 62 -24.49 25.23 10.81
N THR A 63 -24.66 24.17 11.60
CA THR A 63 -25.99 23.64 11.96
C THR A 63 -26.17 23.65 13.48
N PRO A 64 -26.57 24.81 14.07
CA PRO A 64 -26.77 24.98 15.52
C PRO A 64 -28.09 24.32 15.98
N GLY A 65 -28.22 23.01 15.78
CA GLY A 65 -29.37 22.19 16.19
C GLY A 65 -29.08 20.68 16.11
N PHE A 66 -27.80 20.32 15.98
CA PHE A 66 -27.30 18.95 15.88
C PHE A 66 -27.20 18.25 17.22
N MET A 67 -26.81 19.01 18.26
CA MET A 67 -26.66 18.50 19.63
C MET A 67 -28.01 18.28 20.33
N GLU A 68 -29.06 18.97 19.88
CA GLU A 68 -30.42 18.89 20.43
C GLU A 68 -31.33 17.91 19.66
N GLY A 69 -30.81 17.26 18.61
CA GLY A 69 -31.50 16.19 17.87
C GLY A 69 -32.58 16.67 16.88
N THR A 70 -32.70 17.97 16.63
CA THR A 70 -33.82 18.55 15.86
C THR A 70 -33.61 18.53 14.33
N THR A 71 -32.35 18.48 13.86
CA THR A 71 -32.01 18.53 12.42
C THR A 71 -31.22 17.29 11.96
N LYS A 72 -31.65 16.65 10.87
CA LYS A 72 -31.02 15.44 10.31
C LYS A 72 -29.75 15.78 9.52
N PRO A 73 -28.66 14.99 9.63
CA PRO A 73 -27.41 15.32 8.96
C PRO A 73 -27.51 15.08 7.47
N ASN A 74 -26.72 15.83 6.71
CA ASN A 74 -26.51 15.50 5.31
C ASN A 74 -25.59 14.25 5.20
N TYR A 75 -26.19 13.08 5.39
CA TYR A 75 -25.53 11.78 5.24
C TYR A 75 -25.05 11.55 3.81
N VAL A 76 -25.76 12.07 2.81
CA VAL A 76 -25.41 11.90 1.38
C VAL A 76 -24.05 12.53 1.09
N ALA A 77 -23.80 13.73 1.59
CA ALA A 77 -22.50 14.39 1.48
C ALA A 77 -21.39 13.63 2.23
N CYS A 78 -21.71 13.07 3.40
CA CYS A 78 -20.77 12.29 4.22
C CYS A 78 -20.35 10.98 3.53
N VAL A 79 -21.27 10.28 2.86
CA VAL A 79 -21.01 9.01 2.14
C VAL A 79 -20.34 9.24 0.77
N MET A 80 -20.67 10.34 0.09
CA MET A 80 -20.09 10.67 -1.22
C MET A 80 -18.60 11.08 -1.14
N PHE A 81 -18.16 11.65 -0.02
CA PHE A 81 -16.79 12.09 0.18
C PHE A 81 -15.74 10.95 0.18
N PRO A 82 -15.84 9.91 1.03
CA PRO A 82 -14.91 8.78 1.02
C PRO A 82 -14.97 8.03 -0.30
N THR A 83 -16.16 7.92 -0.91
CA THR A 83 -16.36 7.26 -2.21
C THR A 83 -15.56 7.96 -3.32
N LYS A 84 -15.75 9.28 -3.50
CA LYS A 84 -15.01 10.04 -4.53
C LYS A 84 -13.50 10.10 -4.25
N ALA A 85 -13.12 10.14 -2.97
CA ALA A 85 -11.72 10.17 -2.58
C ALA A 85 -11.01 8.83 -2.86
N SER A 86 -11.66 7.71 -2.54
CA SER A 86 -11.11 6.35 -2.72
C SER A 86 -10.83 6.06 -4.20
N THR A 87 -11.80 6.33 -5.08
CA THR A 87 -11.65 6.13 -6.53
C THR A 87 -10.47 6.91 -7.10
N LYS A 88 -10.22 8.13 -6.61
CA LYS A 88 -9.11 8.97 -7.09
C LYS A 88 -7.74 8.56 -6.50
N LYS A 89 -7.69 8.04 -5.28
CA LYS A 89 -6.41 7.67 -4.61
C LYS A 89 -5.93 6.25 -4.90
N MET A 90 -6.81 5.33 -5.27
CA MET A 90 -6.43 3.93 -5.54
C MET A 90 -5.74 3.73 -6.90
N THR A 91 -6.11 4.50 -7.92
CA THR A 91 -5.55 4.40 -9.28
C THR A 91 -4.02 4.49 -9.35
N PRO A 92 -3.34 5.49 -8.73
CA PRO A 92 -1.89 5.62 -8.86
C PRO A 92 -1.13 4.47 -8.17
N SER A 93 -1.62 4.00 -7.02
CA SER A 93 -0.98 2.90 -6.29
C SER A 93 -1.10 1.58 -7.05
N GLY A 94 -2.26 1.30 -7.64
CA GLY A 94 -2.47 0.11 -8.47
C GLY A 94 -1.70 0.15 -9.80
N ALA A 95 -1.63 1.31 -10.44
CA ALA A 95 -0.85 1.48 -11.67
C ALA A 95 0.64 1.23 -11.45
N LEU A 96 1.20 1.64 -10.30
CA LEU A 96 2.61 1.41 -9.98
C LEU A 96 2.94 -0.08 -9.81
N VAL A 97 2.06 -0.85 -9.17
CA VAL A 97 2.26 -2.31 -9.02
C VAL A 97 2.24 -3.00 -10.37
N MET A 98 1.25 -2.67 -11.21
CA MET A 98 1.13 -3.25 -12.56
C MET A 98 2.34 -2.88 -13.42
N LEU A 99 2.76 -1.63 -13.40
CA LEU A 99 3.93 -1.16 -14.16
C LEU A 99 5.22 -1.85 -13.68
N THR A 100 5.39 -2.01 -12.37
CA THR A 100 6.60 -2.65 -11.83
C THR A 100 6.64 -4.14 -12.18
N LEU A 101 5.49 -4.83 -12.18
CA LEU A 101 5.42 -6.24 -12.59
C LEU A 101 5.68 -6.40 -14.10
N LEU A 102 5.22 -5.45 -14.92
CA LEU A 102 5.45 -5.44 -16.37
C LEU A 102 6.94 -5.18 -16.70
N LEU A 103 7.54 -4.18 -16.06
CA LEU A 103 8.96 -3.84 -16.23
C LEU A 103 9.87 -4.95 -15.71
N ALA A 104 9.55 -5.54 -14.55
CA ALA A 104 10.26 -6.70 -14.04
C ALA A 104 10.18 -7.88 -15.01
N GLY A 105 9.00 -8.17 -15.58
CA GLY A 105 8.84 -9.23 -16.58
C GLY A 105 9.60 -8.96 -17.89
N SER A 106 9.64 -7.72 -18.37
CA SER A 106 10.26 -7.37 -19.66
C SER A 106 11.79 -7.23 -19.59
N LEU A 107 12.36 -6.82 -18.46
CA LEU A 107 13.80 -6.56 -18.32
C LEU A 107 14.56 -7.72 -17.65
N TYR A 108 13.87 -8.57 -16.89
CA TYR A 108 14.49 -9.62 -16.08
C TYR A 108 14.02 -10.99 -16.56
N VAL A 109 14.83 -11.64 -17.43
CA VAL A 109 14.68 -13.06 -17.81
C VAL A 109 14.57 -13.93 -16.54
N ALA A 110 13.79 -15.01 -16.66
CA ALA A 110 13.25 -15.88 -15.60
C ALA A 110 14.18 -16.25 -14.43
N SER A 111 15.50 -16.24 -14.63
CA SER A 111 16.49 -16.46 -13.58
C SER A 111 16.57 -15.36 -12.52
N ARG A 112 16.17 -14.12 -12.82
CA ARG A 112 16.17 -13.00 -11.85
C ARG A 112 14.81 -12.77 -11.18
N LEU A 113 13.71 -13.06 -11.89
CA LEU A 113 12.34 -12.90 -11.41
C LEU A 113 12.06 -13.82 -10.20
N SER A 114 12.78 -14.94 -10.11
CA SER A 114 12.69 -15.89 -9.02
C SER A 114 13.01 -15.29 -7.64
N SER A 115 13.75 -14.18 -7.57
CA SER A 115 14.13 -13.54 -6.30
C SER A 115 13.07 -12.59 -5.71
N VAL A 116 12.22 -12.00 -6.56
CA VAL A 116 11.25 -10.96 -6.17
C VAL A 116 9.99 -11.56 -5.51
N PHE A 117 9.55 -12.73 -5.99
CA PHE A 117 8.38 -13.42 -5.44
C PHE A 117 8.57 -13.97 -4.01
N PRO A 118 9.67 -14.67 -3.67
CA PRO A 118 9.88 -15.17 -2.31
C PRO A 118 10.04 -14.02 -1.32
N THR A 119 10.69 -12.92 -1.68
CA THR A 119 10.87 -11.78 -0.77
C THR A 119 9.56 -11.10 -0.41
N SER A 120 8.68 -10.80 -1.35
CA SER A 120 7.35 -10.25 -1.03
C SER A 120 6.54 -11.17 -0.09
N LYS A 121 6.71 -12.50 -0.20
CA LYS A 121 6.07 -13.47 0.70
C LYS A 121 6.70 -13.51 2.08
N VAL A 122 8.03 -13.41 2.22
CA VAL A 122 8.70 -13.33 3.52
C VAL A 122 8.19 -12.12 4.32
N HIS A 123 8.03 -10.97 3.65
CA HIS A 123 7.45 -9.78 4.27
C HIS A 123 5.94 -9.97 4.58
N GLY A 124 5.22 -10.79 3.81
CA GLY A 124 3.82 -11.15 4.09
C GLY A 124 3.63 -12.18 5.22
N ILE A 125 4.63 -13.02 5.50
CA ILE A 125 4.66 -14.00 6.60
C ILE A 125 5.17 -13.35 7.91
N MET A 126 5.63 -12.11 7.83
CA MET A 126 6.11 -11.36 8.99
C MET A 126 5.07 -11.37 10.12
N PRO A 127 5.46 -11.74 11.36
CA PRO A 127 4.51 -11.90 12.44
C PRO A 127 3.75 -10.60 12.73
N ARG A 128 2.47 -10.73 13.09
CA ARG A 128 1.54 -9.63 13.34
C ARG A 128 2.11 -8.54 14.26
N ASN A 129 2.93 -8.93 15.24
CA ASN A 129 3.59 -8.00 16.15
C ASN A 129 4.62 -7.11 15.44
N THR A 130 5.43 -7.64 14.53
CA THR A 130 6.47 -6.85 13.85
C THR A 130 5.86 -5.97 12.76
N MET A 131 4.82 -6.45 12.08
CA MET A 131 4.04 -5.58 11.16
C MET A 131 3.39 -4.42 11.92
N ARG A 132 2.89 -4.64 13.15
CA ARG A 132 2.35 -3.58 14.01
C ARG A 132 3.43 -2.55 14.36
N LEU A 133 4.65 -2.97 14.69
CA LEU A 133 5.76 -2.06 14.99
C LEU A 133 6.22 -1.25 13.76
N VAL A 134 6.26 -1.87 12.58
CA VAL A 134 6.62 -1.18 11.34
C VAL A 134 5.53 -0.19 10.91
N LEU A 135 4.26 -0.58 11.01
CA LEU A 135 3.14 0.35 10.82
C LEU A 135 3.19 1.47 11.85
N GLN A 136 3.42 1.17 13.12
CA GLN A 136 3.44 2.17 14.19
C GLN A 136 4.61 3.13 14.07
N SER A 137 5.78 2.67 13.61
CA SER A 137 6.93 3.54 13.29
C SER A 137 6.70 4.36 12.03
N LEU A 138 6.06 3.82 10.99
CA LEU A 138 5.62 4.61 9.83
C LEU A 138 4.56 5.64 10.22
N PHE A 139 3.54 5.27 10.98
CA PHE A 139 2.53 6.19 11.52
C PHE A 139 3.13 7.24 12.45
N CYS A 140 4.17 6.90 13.23
CA CYS A 140 4.86 7.87 14.08
C CYS A 140 5.76 8.82 13.28
N SER A 141 6.41 8.31 12.22
CA SER A 141 7.23 9.11 11.30
C SER A 141 6.39 10.07 10.45
N TYR A 142 5.23 9.62 9.95
CA TYR A 142 4.29 10.46 9.20
C TYR A 142 3.38 11.30 10.11
N GLY A 143 3.06 10.84 11.33
CA GLY A 143 2.30 11.60 12.32
C GLY A 143 3.02 12.85 12.84
N LYS A 144 4.35 12.93 12.71
CA LYS A 144 5.11 14.18 12.94
C LYS A 144 4.79 15.29 11.94
N ILE A 145 4.20 14.99 10.78
CA ILE A 145 3.66 16.00 9.84
C ILE A 145 2.24 16.46 10.22
N PHE A 146 1.52 15.74 11.09
CA PHE A 146 0.15 16.09 11.52
C PHE A 146 0.10 17.25 12.55
N HIS A 147 1.25 17.80 12.93
CA HIS A 147 1.37 18.89 13.91
C HIS A 147 1.83 20.25 13.31
N LEU A 148 1.76 20.42 11.98
CA LEU A 148 2.05 21.67 11.27
C LEU A 148 0.85 22.18 10.47
#